data_AF-A0A067RIK2-F1
#
_entry.id   AF-A0A067RIK2-F1
#
_cell.length_a   1.000
_cell.length_b   1.000
_cell.length_c   1.000
_cell.angle_alpha   90.00
_cell.angle_beta   90.00
_cell.angle_gamma   90.00
#
_symmetry.space_group_name_H-M   'P 1'
#
loop_
_entity.id
_entity.type
_entity.pdbx_description
1 polymer ?
#
loop_
_entity_poly.entity_id
_entity_poly.type
_entity_poly.pdbx_seq_one_letter_code
_entity_poly.pdbx_strand_id
1 'polypeptide(L)'
;MAEKRFQTLQIRLQANADFKSMYHNHMLDYILKNQVEVVPPDETFDNVFHLPHHAVKKGKRGATKCRIVFDASSHEQGFPSLNDTLEMGPNLLPEKLAILLRFRMYEKALDCDGNHAFLQLSLNENDRDLTRFLWYRVELDSDGIYQITNDVIA
;
A
#
# COMPACT_ATOMS: atom_id res chain seq x y z
N MET A 1 13.69 -10.85 -2.02
CA MET A 1 12.79 -10.55 -3.18
C MET A 1 12.35 -9.08 -3.28
N ALA A 2 11.86 -8.47 -2.19
CA ALA A 2 11.35 -7.09 -2.17
C ALA A 2 12.38 -6.05 -2.64
N GLU A 3 13.63 -6.15 -2.18
CA GLU A 3 14.72 -5.25 -2.57
C GLU A 3 14.94 -5.21 -4.08
N LYS A 4 15.02 -6.36 -4.75
CA LYS A 4 15.18 -6.43 -6.22
C LYS A 4 14.02 -5.75 -6.96
N ARG A 5 12.78 -5.91 -6.47
CA ARG A 5 11.61 -5.23 -7.05
C ARG A 5 11.69 -3.73 -6.84
N PHE A 6 12.12 -3.29 -5.65
CA PHE A 6 12.32 -1.88 -5.37
C PHE A 6 13.41 -1.27 -6.24
N GLN A 7 14.59 -1.90 -6.38
CA GLN A 7 15.65 -1.46 -7.29
C GLN A 7 15.15 -1.28 -8.74
N THR A 8 14.35 -2.24 -9.22
CA THR A 8 13.74 -2.15 -10.56
C THR A 8 12.78 -0.97 -10.68
N LEU A 9 12.01 -0.69 -9.62
CA LEU A 9 11.15 0.49 -9.54
C LEU A 9 12.00 1.78 -9.53
N GLN A 10 13.10 1.84 -8.79
CA GLN A 10 13.98 3.00 -8.73
C GLN A 10 14.51 3.37 -10.13
N ILE A 11 14.95 2.39 -10.92
CA ILE A 11 15.39 2.61 -12.32
C ILE A 11 14.26 3.25 -13.14
N ARG A 12 13.03 2.74 -13.02
CA ARG A 12 11.87 3.29 -13.74
C ARG A 12 11.50 4.71 -13.29
N LEU A 13 11.67 5.03 -12.01
CA LEU A 13 11.43 6.37 -11.47
C LEU A 13 12.48 7.36 -11.97
N GLN A 14 13.74 6.96 -12.04
CA GLN A 14 14.82 7.80 -12.59
C GLN A 14 14.59 8.13 -14.07
N ALA A 15 14.03 7.19 -14.84
CA ALA A 15 13.75 7.39 -16.26
C ALA A 15 12.56 8.33 -16.56
N ASN A 16 11.70 8.64 -15.58
CA ASN A 16 10.49 9.44 -15.81
C ASN A 16 10.16 10.35 -14.61
N ALA A 17 10.53 11.64 -14.72
CA ALA A 17 10.38 12.62 -13.65
C ALA A 17 8.91 12.80 -13.20
N ASP A 18 7.96 12.86 -14.13
CA ASP A 18 6.53 12.97 -13.80
C ASP A 18 6.05 11.76 -12.99
N PHE A 19 6.45 10.56 -13.40
CA PHE A 19 6.10 9.34 -12.68
C PHE A 19 6.68 9.33 -11.27
N LYS A 20 7.94 9.74 -11.15
CA LYS A 20 8.64 9.86 -9.87
C LYS A 20 7.90 10.79 -8.92
N SER A 21 7.54 11.99 -9.40
CA SER A 21 6.77 12.96 -8.62
C SER A 21 5.42 12.40 -8.17
N MET A 22 4.65 11.78 -9.08
CA MET A 22 3.37 11.17 -8.73
C MET A 22 3.49 10.04 -7.70
N TYR A 23 4.52 9.20 -7.83
CA TYR A 23 4.79 8.10 -6.92
C TYR A 23 5.20 8.61 -5.53
N HIS A 24 6.13 9.56 -5.46
CA HIS A 24 6.56 10.18 -4.21
C HIS A 24 5.41 10.85 -3.47
N ASN A 25 4.62 11.66 -4.17
CA ASN A 25 3.47 12.35 -3.58
C ASN A 25 2.46 11.35 -2.99
N HIS A 26 2.23 10.21 -3.64
CA HIS A 26 1.28 9.21 -3.17
C HIS A 26 1.74 8.48 -1.90
N MET A 27 3.04 8.35 -1.66
CA MET A 27 3.54 7.74 -0.42
C MET A 27 3.79 8.73 0.70
N LEU A 28 4.15 9.97 0.37
CA LEU A 28 4.04 11.05 1.35
C LEU A 28 2.60 11.17 1.86
N ASP A 29 1.59 11.00 1.00
CA ASP A 29 0.18 10.98 1.40
C ASP A 29 -0.14 9.84 2.40
N TYR A 30 0.47 8.65 2.25
CA TYR A 30 0.35 7.58 3.23
C TYR A 30 0.93 7.96 4.60
N ILE A 31 2.12 8.58 4.62
CA ILE A 31 2.77 9.03 5.85
C ILE A 31 1.95 10.14 6.51
N LEU A 32 1.53 11.15 5.74
CA LEU A 32 0.75 12.29 6.22
C LEU A 32 -0.62 11.89 6.79
N LYS A 33 -1.21 10.83 6.26
CA LYS A 33 -2.47 10.26 6.75
C LYS A 33 -2.29 9.27 7.90
N ASN A 34 -1.06 9.09 8.38
CA ASN A 34 -0.71 8.13 9.42
C ASN A 34 -1.15 6.69 9.07
N GLN A 35 -1.07 6.33 7.78
CA GLN A 35 -1.42 5.01 7.25
C GLN A 35 -0.22 4.06 7.21
N VAL A 36 0.98 4.62 7.25
CA VAL A 36 2.26 3.91 7.33
C VAL A 36 3.15 4.64 8.34
N GLU A 37 4.02 3.90 8.99
CA GLU A 37 4.99 4.41 9.95
C GLU A 37 6.41 3.96 9.57
N VAL A 38 7.41 4.68 10.07
CA VAL A 38 8.82 4.33 9.85
C VAL A 38 9.23 3.33 10.92
N VAL A 39 9.85 2.23 10.51
CA VAL A 39 10.36 1.23 11.45
C VAL A 39 11.52 1.83 12.27
N PRO A 40 11.48 1.76 13.63
CA PRO A 40 12.60 2.21 14.46
C PRO A 40 13.88 1.41 14.19
N PRO A 41 15.05 2.07 14.15
CA PRO A 41 16.32 1.40 13.79
C PRO A 41 16.80 0.36 14.83
N ASP A 42 16.36 0.47 16.09
CA ASP A 42 16.87 -0.33 17.22
C ASP A 42 15.95 -1.49 17.63
N GLU A 43 14.84 -1.70 16.93
CA GLU A 43 13.89 -2.75 17.30
C GLU A 43 14.17 -4.06 16.54
N THR A 44 14.35 -5.14 17.29
CA THR A 44 14.44 -6.50 16.77
C THR A 44 13.07 -7.16 16.89
N PHE A 45 12.57 -7.70 15.79
CA PHE A 45 11.21 -8.25 15.70
C PHE A 45 11.28 -9.72 15.28
N ASP A 46 10.45 -10.54 15.90
CA ASP A 46 10.48 -12.00 15.70
C ASP A 46 9.87 -12.41 14.35
N ASN A 47 8.83 -11.69 13.88
CA ASN A 47 8.09 -12.01 12.66
C ASN A 47 8.06 -10.82 11.70
N VAL A 48 8.97 -10.83 10.73
CA VAL A 48 9.09 -9.74 9.75
C VAL A 48 8.89 -10.26 8.33
N PHE A 49 8.03 -9.58 7.58
CA PHE A 49 7.86 -9.82 6.15
C PHE A 49 7.90 -8.51 5.37
N HIS A 50 8.74 -8.47 4.33
CA HIS A 50 8.87 -7.30 3.46
C HIS A 50 8.08 -7.52 2.17
N LEU A 51 6.97 -6.79 2.04
CA LEU A 51 6.12 -6.76 0.86
C LEU A 51 6.87 -6.10 -0.30
N PRO A 52 7.07 -6.81 -1.43
CA PRO A 52 7.46 -6.17 -2.66
C PRO A 52 6.32 -5.28 -3.15
N HIS A 53 6.64 -4.07 -3.61
CA HIS A 53 5.66 -3.18 -4.21
C HIS A 53 6.12 -2.67 -5.57
N HIS A 54 5.15 -2.22 -6.35
CA HIS A 54 5.40 -1.56 -7.62
C HIS A 54 4.34 -0.48 -7.87
N ALA A 55 4.71 0.50 -8.69
CA ALA A 55 3.80 1.55 -9.10
C ALA A 55 3.33 1.34 -10.55
N VAL A 56 2.04 1.56 -10.77
CA VAL A 56 1.40 1.52 -12.09
C VAL A 56 0.75 2.86 -12.40
N LYS A 57 0.96 3.35 -13.63
CA LYS A 57 0.19 4.47 -14.17
C LYS A 57 -1.14 3.94 -14.68
N LYS A 58 -2.24 4.44 -14.14
CA LYS A 58 -3.59 4.15 -14.65
C LYS A 58 -4.18 5.46 -15.18
N GLY A 59 -4.55 5.48 -16.46
CA GLY A 59 -5.16 6.65 -17.09
C GLY A 59 -6.36 6.27 -17.95
N LYS A 60 -7.40 7.09 -17.91
CA LYS A 60 -8.37 7.27 -19.00
C LYS A 60 -8.41 8.76 -19.31
N ARG A 61 -8.58 9.09 -20.61
CA ARG A 61 -8.65 10.43 -21.22
C ARG A 61 -8.73 11.58 -20.18
N GLY A 62 -7.60 12.25 -19.93
CA GLY A 62 -7.52 13.50 -19.17
C GLY A 62 -6.88 13.43 -17.78
N ALA A 63 -6.84 12.26 -17.11
CA ALA A 63 -6.19 12.15 -15.79
C ALA A 63 -5.37 10.86 -15.66
N THR A 64 -4.06 11.02 -15.48
CA THR A 64 -3.15 9.92 -15.11
C THR A 64 -3.10 9.87 -13.60
N LYS A 65 -3.42 8.71 -13.00
CA LYS A 65 -3.24 8.45 -11.57
C LYS A 65 -2.13 7.40 -11.37
N CYS A 66 -1.32 7.57 -10.34
CA CYS A 66 -0.41 6.54 -9.88
C CYS A 66 -1.17 5.63 -8.90
N ARG A 67 -1.00 4.32 -9.01
CA ARG A 67 -1.44 3.37 -7.98
C ARG A 67 -0.23 2.56 -7.56
N ILE A 68 -0.05 2.42 -6.25
CA ILE A 68 0.98 1.57 -5.68
C ILE A 68 0.32 0.26 -5.28
N VAL A 69 0.95 -0.83 -5.66
CA VAL A 69 0.45 -2.18 -5.44
C VAL A 69 1.50 -2.93 -4.63
N PHE A 70 1.10 -3.37 -3.44
CA PHE A 70 1.86 -4.25 -2.57
C PHE A 70 1.49 -5.71 -2.91
N ASP A 71 2.50 -6.54 -3.15
CA ASP A 71 2.35 -7.90 -3.63
C ASP A 71 2.55 -8.91 -2.49
N ALA A 72 1.47 -9.17 -1.75
CA ALA A 72 1.44 -10.16 -0.67
C ALA A 72 1.42 -11.62 -1.18
N SER A 73 1.27 -11.83 -2.49
CA SER A 73 1.37 -13.16 -3.12
C SER A 73 2.80 -13.51 -3.54
N SER A 74 3.71 -12.56 -3.42
CA SER A 74 5.11 -12.73 -3.80
C SER A 74 5.84 -13.59 -2.77
N HIS A 75 6.58 -14.60 -3.24
CA HIS A 75 7.38 -15.46 -2.38
C HIS A 75 8.67 -15.92 -3.05
N GLU A 76 9.64 -16.33 -2.24
CA GLU A 76 10.86 -16.98 -2.73
C GLU A 76 10.62 -18.47 -2.97
N GLN A 77 11.46 -19.09 -3.79
CA GLN A 77 11.31 -20.50 -4.10
C GLN A 77 11.46 -21.33 -2.82
N GLY A 78 10.45 -22.15 -2.51
CA GLY A 78 10.44 -23.00 -1.32
C GLY A 78 9.94 -22.33 -0.05
N PHE A 79 9.54 -21.05 -0.10
CA PHE A 79 8.93 -20.33 1.03
C PHE A 79 7.49 -19.92 0.69
N PRO A 80 6.58 -19.89 1.68
CA PRO A 80 5.21 -19.44 1.47
C PRO A 80 5.15 -17.91 1.27
N SER A 81 4.12 -17.43 0.58
CA SER A 81 3.78 -16.00 0.55
C SER A 81 3.01 -15.59 1.81
N LEU A 82 2.89 -14.28 2.06
CA LEU A 82 2.05 -13.79 3.14
C LEU A 82 0.59 -14.27 2.99
N ASN A 83 0.07 -14.26 1.76
CA ASN A 83 -1.28 -14.76 1.50
C ASN A 83 -1.45 -16.26 1.80
N ASP A 84 -0.39 -17.07 1.73
CA ASP A 84 -0.46 -18.50 2.03
C ASP A 84 -0.44 -18.79 3.53
N THR A 85 0.05 -17.85 4.35
CA THR A 85 0.17 -18.01 5.81
C THR A 85 -0.99 -17.37 6.57
N LEU A 86 -1.79 -16.51 5.93
CA LEU A 86 -2.96 -15.88 6.55
C LEU A 86 -4.14 -16.85 6.66
N GLU A 87 -4.78 -16.85 7.83
CA GLU A 87 -6.05 -17.55 8.01
C GLU A 87 -7.16 -16.79 7.28
N MET A 88 -7.88 -17.47 6.39
CA MET A 88 -8.93 -16.85 5.54
C MET A 88 -10.10 -16.30 6.36
N GLY A 89 -10.39 -16.89 7.52
CA GLY A 89 -11.56 -16.57 8.33
C GLY A 89 -12.89 -16.88 7.64
N PRO A 90 -14.03 -16.60 8.31
CA PRO A 90 -15.35 -16.75 7.71
C PRO A 90 -15.64 -15.65 6.70
N ASN A 91 -16.41 -15.98 5.65
CA ASN A 91 -16.87 -14.98 4.68
C ASN A 91 -17.95 -14.08 5.32
N LEU A 92 -17.57 -12.85 5.68
CA LEU A 92 -18.47 -11.84 6.25
C LEU A 92 -19.23 -11.05 5.18
N LEU A 93 -18.97 -11.28 3.88
CA LEU A 93 -19.64 -10.54 2.82
C LEU A 93 -21.10 -10.99 2.69
N PRO A 94 -22.07 -10.06 2.64
CA PRO A 94 -23.44 -10.40 2.41
C PRO A 94 -23.63 -11.06 1.04
N GLU A 95 -24.63 -11.94 0.93
CA GLU A 95 -24.94 -12.61 -0.31
C GLU A 95 -25.30 -11.60 -1.42
N LYS A 96 -24.55 -11.64 -2.53
CA LYS A 96 -24.68 -10.67 -3.62
C LYS A 96 -26.11 -10.58 -4.16
N LEU A 97 -26.77 -11.73 -4.33
CA LEU A 97 -28.14 -11.77 -4.81
C LEU A 97 -29.10 -11.09 -3.83
N ALA A 98 -28.97 -11.37 -2.54
CA ALA A 98 -29.78 -10.74 -1.49
C ALA A 98 -29.58 -9.22 -1.42
N ILE A 99 -28.35 -8.71 -1.66
CA ILE A 99 -28.10 -7.27 -1.77
C ILE A 99 -28.83 -6.69 -2.98
N LEU A 100 -28.70 -7.32 -4.15
CA LEU A 100 -29.33 -6.84 -5.39
C LEU A 100 -30.86 -6.86 -5.33
N LEU A 101 -31.45 -7.87 -4.67
CA LEU A 101 -32.89 -7.95 -4.46
C LEU A 101 -33.38 -6.82 -3.55
N ARG A 102 -32.72 -6.58 -2.40
CA ARG A 102 -33.05 -5.46 -1.50
C ARG A 102 -32.89 -4.11 -2.16
N PHE A 103 -31.83 -3.92 -2.96
CA PHE A 103 -31.59 -2.70 -3.70
C PHE A 103 -32.74 -2.37 -4.68
N ARG A 104 -33.43 -3.40 -5.20
CA ARG A 104 -34.58 -3.24 -6.10
C ARG A 104 -35.94 -3.13 -5.42
N MET A 105 -36.03 -3.30 -4.09
CA MET A 105 -37.31 -3.28 -3.37
C MET A 105 -37.97 -1.89 -3.33
N TYR A 106 -37.18 -0.83 -3.47
CA TYR A 106 -37.64 0.55 -3.36
C TYR A 106 -37.46 1.29 -4.68
N GLU A 107 -38.33 2.27 -4.94
CA GLU A 107 -38.30 3.09 -6.16
C GLU A 107 -37.01 3.90 -6.30
N LYS A 108 -36.41 4.29 -5.16
CA LYS A 108 -35.21 5.12 -5.10
C LYS A 108 -34.15 4.44 -4.27
N ALA A 109 -32.92 4.44 -4.79
CA ALA A 109 -31.75 3.93 -4.10
C ALA A 109 -30.66 5.01 -4.03
N LEU A 110 -29.92 5.03 -2.93
CA LEU A 110 -28.74 5.87 -2.75
C LEU A 110 -27.52 4.97 -2.83
N ASP A 111 -26.53 5.43 -3.58
CA ASP A 111 -25.24 4.77 -3.72
C ASP A 111 -24.12 5.78 -3.42
N CYS A 112 -23.07 5.31 -2.77
CA CYS A 112 -21.92 6.12 -2.37
C CYS A 112 -20.66 5.27 -2.44
N ASP A 113 -19.62 5.78 -3.09
CA ASP A 113 -18.30 5.15 -3.13
C ASP A 113 -17.43 5.68 -1.99
N GLY A 114 -17.08 4.80 -1.06
CA GLY A 114 -16.18 5.09 0.05
C GLY A 114 -14.73 5.04 -0.41
N ASN A 115 -14.13 6.21 -0.68
CA ASN A 115 -12.72 6.28 -1.05
C ASN A 115 -11.82 5.73 0.06
N HIS A 116 -10.92 4.81 -0.29
CA HIS A 116 -9.86 4.28 0.59
C HIS A 116 -10.35 3.65 1.90
N ALA A 117 -11.52 3.00 1.90
CA ALA A 117 -12.12 2.42 3.12
C ALA A 117 -11.17 1.51 3.93
N PHE A 118 -10.38 0.66 3.27
CA PHE A 118 -9.42 -0.21 3.97
C PHE A 118 -8.29 0.55 4.66
N LEU A 119 -7.90 1.72 4.16
CA LEU A 119 -6.85 2.55 4.75
C LEU A 119 -7.37 3.40 5.93
N GLN A 120 -8.66 3.28 6.27
CA GLN A 120 -9.23 3.82 7.51
C GLN A 120 -9.15 2.82 8.67
N LEU A 121 -8.76 1.58 8.39
CA LEU A 121 -8.53 0.54 9.40
C LEU A 121 -7.05 0.53 9.77
N SER A 122 -6.76 0.22 11.03
CA SER A 122 -5.40 0.01 11.52
C SER A 122 -5.16 -1.48 11.76
N LEU A 123 -3.95 -1.93 11.42
CA LEU A 123 -3.50 -3.27 11.80
C LEU A 123 -3.13 -3.30 13.29
N ASN A 124 -3.32 -4.47 13.90
CA ASN A 124 -2.79 -4.75 15.23
C ASN A 124 -1.27 -4.54 15.22
N GLU A 125 -0.74 -3.90 16.26
CA GLU A 125 0.70 -3.59 16.40
C GLU A 125 1.57 -4.83 16.17
N ASN A 126 1.16 -5.98 16.68
CA ASN A 126 1.90 -7.25 16.53
C ASN A 126 1.96 -7.77 15.08
N ASP A 127 1.07 -7.32 14.20
CA ASP A 127 0.95 -7.80 12.82
C ASP A 127 1.54 -6.83 11.79
N ARG A 128 1.86 -5.59 12.18
CA ARG A 128 2.33 -4.54 11.26
C ARG A 128 3.63 -4.94 10.56
N ASP A 129 4.48 -5.68 11.25
CA ASP A 129 5.78 -6.12 10.74
C ASP A 129 5.71 -7.18 9.65
N LEU A 130 4.55 -7.80 9.48
CA LEU A 130 4.25 -8.67 8.35
C LEU A 130 3.95 -7.89 7.07
N THR A 131 3.85 -6.55 7.15
CA THR A 131 3.45 -5.67 6.05
C THR A 131 4.48 -4.59 5.71
N ARG A 132 5.73 -4.73 6.18
CA ARG A 132 6.81 -3.77 5.90
C ARG A 132 7.10 -3.67 4.42
N PHE A 133 7.62 -2.54 3.97
CA PHE A 133 8.05 -2.37 2.59
C PHE A 133 9.18 -1.35 2.51
N LEU A 134 10.03 -1.50 1.50
CA LEU A 134 11.20 -0.62 1.37
C LEU A 134 10.81 0.71 0.73
N TRP A 135 11.25 1.81 1.32
CA TRP A 135 11.03 3.15 0.79
C TRP A 135 12.19 4.08 1.12
N TYR A 136 12.23 5.25 0.49
CA TYR A 136 13.22 6.29 0.76
C TYR A 136 12.99 6.98 2.12
N ARG A 137 14.04 7.19 2.91
CA ARG A 137 13.96 7.94 4.16
C ARG A 137 13.39 9.33 3.89
N VAL A 138 12.53 9.77 4.80
CA VAL A 138 11.93 11.10 4.77
C VAL A 138 12.40 11.85 6.00
N GLU A 139 12.90 13.05 5.79
CA GLU A 139 13.34 13.97 6.83
C GLU A 139 12.46 15.21 6.80
N LEU A 140 12.13 15.74 7.97
CA LEU A 140 11.42 17.00 8.08
C LEU A 140 12.45 18.12 8.21
N ASP A 141 12.46 19.03 7.24
CA ASP A 141 13.30 20.23 7.32
C ASP A 141 12.78 21.16 8.43
N SER A 142 13.63 22.09 8.86
CA SER A 142 13.34 23.20 9.77
C SER A 142 12.14 24.06 9.35
N ASP A 143 11.82 24.10 8.06
CA ASP A 143 10.63 24.78 7.51
C ASP A 143 9.36 23.89 7.49
N GLY A 144 9.42 22.67 8.04
CA GLY A 144 8.29 21.73 8.05
C GLY A 144 8.01 21.06 6.70
N ILE A 145 8.97 21.11 5.77
CA ILE A 145 8.88 20.47 4.45
C ILE A 145 9.52 19.09 4.52
N TYR A 146 8.78 18.07 4.07
CA TYR A 146 9.31 16.71 3.94
C TYR A 146 10.30 16.62 2.78
N GLN A 147 11.55 16.29 3.09
CA GLN A 147 12.60 15.99 2.13
C GLN A 147 12.81 14.47 2.04
N ILE A 148 12.79 13.95 0.82
CA ILE A 148 13.05 12.53 0.55
C ILE A 148 14.55 12.37 0.30
N THR A 149 15.24 11.55 1.10
CA THR A 149 16.66 11.24 0.91
C THR A 149 16.86 10.05 -0.03
N ASN A 150 18.10 9.71 -0.35
CA ASN A 150 18.41 8.51 -1.13
C ASN A 150 18.56 7.25 -0.27
N ASP A 151 18.51 7.38 1.06
CA ASP A 151 18.64 6.25 1.98
C ASP A 151 17.37 5.42 1.94
N VAL A 152 17.51 4.09 1.95
CA VAL A 152 16.36 3.18 1.92
C VAL A 152 16.13 2.65 3.32
N ILE A 153 14.88 2.73 3.79
CA ILE A 153 14.39 2.25 5.07
C ILE A 153 13.18 1.34 4.87
N ALA A 154 12.84 0.56 5.89
CA ALA A 154 11.67 -0.30 5.94
C ALA A 154 10.52 0.34 6.73
#